data_AF-A0A817T1B1-F1
#
_entry.id   AF-A0A817T1B1-F1
#
_cell.length_a   1.000
_cell.length_b   1.000
_cell.length_c   1.000
_cell.angle_alpha   90.00
_cell.angle_beta   90.00
_cell.angle_gamma   90.00
#
_symmetry.space_group_name_H-M   'P 1'
#
loop_
_entity.id
_entity.type
_entity.pdbx_description
1 polymer ?
#
loop_
_entity_poly.entity_id
_entity_poly.type
_entity_poly.pdbx_seq_one_letter_code
_entity_poly.pdbx_strand_id
1 'polypeptide(L)'
;MLFLLASLSDGAKQRIGLWLAWSAGMTAGAVVIGGVTRLTESGLSMTNWHWLNDMSPPRTAEAWQEEFERYKRFPEYEQMNRDMTLDEFKKIYYMAFAHRMWGRTTGIIFTLPAFIFWRR
;
A
#
# COMPACT_ATOMS: atom_id res chain seq x y z
N MET A 1 -7.39 29.92 -12.92
CA MET A 1 -7.41 28.44 -13.07
C MET A 1 -8.00 28.01 -14.42
N LEU A 2 -9.17 28.49 -14.83
CA LEU A 2 -9.77 28.17 -16.15
C LEU A 2 -8.95 28.68 -17.37
N PHE A 3 -8.27 29.82 -17.26
CA PHE A 3 -7.45 30.38 -18.36
C PHE A 3 -6.11 29.66 -18.61
N LEU A 4 -5.57 28.92 -17.63
CA LEU A 4 -4.29 28.19 -17.75
C LEU A 4 -4.43 26.85 -18.48
N LEU A 5 -5.63 26.24 -18.43
CA LEU A 5 -5.91 25.00 -19.17
C LEU A 5 -6.17 25.27 -20.65
N ALA A 6 -6.63 26.48 -21.00
CA ALA A 6 -6.91 26.87 -22.38
C ALA A 6 -5.63 27.01 -23.24
N SER A 7 -4.47 27.25 -22.62
CA SER A 7 -3.17 27.40 -23.31
C SER A 7 -2.40 26.08 -23.47
N LEU A 8 -2.91 24.96 -22.95
CA LEU A 8 -2.25 23.65 -23.09
C LEU A 8 -2.59 23.02 -24.45
N SER A 9 -1.60 22.37 -25.08
CA SER A 9 -1.86 21.56 -26.27
C SER A 9 -2.78 20.38 -25.94
N ASP A 10 -3.59 19.94 -26.90
CA ASP A 10 -4.56 18.87 -26.65
C ASP A 10 -3.89 17.56 -26.23
N GLY A 11 -2.68 17.28 -26.74
CA GLY A 11 -1.86 16.16 -26.29
C GLY A 11 -1.40 16.28 -24.83
N ALA A 12 -1.18 17.49 -24.32
CA ALA A 12 -0.86 17.69 -22.90
C ALA A 12 -2.10 17.48 -22.02
N LYS A 13 -3.27 18.00 -22.43
CA LYS A 13 -4.55 17.78 -21.75
C LYS A 13 -4.89 16.29 -21.65
N GLN A 14 -4.71 15.54 -22.75
CA GLN A 14 -4.96 14.09 -22.76
C GLN A 14 -4.04 13.33 -21.80
N ARG A 15 -2.74 13.67 -21.78
CA ARG A 15 -1.77 13.04 -20.85
C ARG A 15 -2.10 13.33 -19.38
N ILE A 16 -2.47 14.58 -19.05
CA ILE A 16 -2.87 14.96 -17.70
C ILE A 16 -4.17 14.23 -17.32
N GLY A 17 -5.16 14.19 -18.21
CA GLY A 17 -6.42 13.48 -17.99
C GLY A 17 -6.21 11.99 -17.72
N LEU A 18 -5.35 11.34 -18.52
CA LEU A 18 -4.99 9.94 -18.31
C LEU A 18 -4.27 9.71 -16.97
N TRP A 19 -3.32 10.59 -16.61
CA TRP A 19 -2.61 10.53 -15.33
C TRP A 19 -3.54 10.68 -14.13
N LEU A 20 -4.46 11.66 -14.17
CA LEU A 20 -5.46 11.85 -13.12
C LEU A 20 -6.43 10.67 -13.03
N ALA A 21 -6.88 10.13 -14.17
CA ALA A 21 -7.73 8.94 -14.21
C ALA A 21 -7.03 7.72 -13.60
N TRP A 22 -5.76 7.50 -13.92
CA TRP A 22 -4.95 6.44 -13.30
C TRP A 22 -4.78 6.65 -11.79
N SER A 23 -4.48 7.88 -11.38
CA SER A 23 -4.32 8.20 -9.95
C SER A 23 -5.60 7.93 -9.18
N ALA A 24 -6.76 8.34 -9.72
CA ALA A 24 -8.07 8.06 -9.13
C ALA A 24 -8.37 6.55 -9.07
N GLY A 25 -8.08 5.81 -10.13
CA GLY A 25 -8.23 4.35 -10.16
C GLY A 25 -7.36 3.65 -9.12
N MET A 26 -6.11 4.10 -8.94
CA MET A 26 -5.22 3.58 -7.91
C MET A 26 -5.70 3.90 -6.49
N THR A 27 -6.20 5.11 -6.24
CA THR A 27 -6.80 5.48 -4.95
C THR A 27 -8.04 4.63 -4.66
N ALA A 28 -8.91 4.41 -5.64
CA ALA A 28 -10.06 3.52 -5.47
C ALA A 28 -9.61 2.08 -5.16
N GLY A 29 -8.58 1.57 -5.85
CA GLY A 29 -7.96 0.29 -5.55
C GLY A 29 -7.41 0.22 -4.12
N ALA A 30 -6.80 1.29 -3.61
CA ALA A 30 -6.30 1.35 -2.25
C ALA A 30 -7.43 1.20 -1.22
N VAL A 31 -8.58 1.81 -1.46
CA VAL A 31 -9.77 1.67 -0.60
C VAL A 31 -10.27 0.23 -0.59
N VAL A 32 -10.34 -0.43 -1.76
CA VAL A 32 -10.77 -1.84 -1.85
C VAL A 32 -9.79 -2.76 -1.11
N ILE A 33 -8.50 -2.62 -1.39
CA ILE A 33 -7.44 -3.42 -0.77
C ILE A 33 -7.40 -3.20 0.75
N GLY A 34 -7.60 -1.96 1.20
CA GLY A 34 -7.72 -1.62 2.63
C GLY A 34 -8.97 -2.19 3.28
N GLY A 35 -10.09 -2.20 2.57
CA GLY A 35 -11.31 -2.88 2.98
C GLY A 35 -11.09 -4.38 3.18
N VAL A 36 -10.44 -5.05 2.22
CA VAL A 36 -10.06 -6.47 2.35
C VAL A 36 -9.14 -6.67 3.55
N THR A 37 -8.10 -5.85 3.71
CA THR A 37 -7.17 -5.91 4.85
C THR A 37 -7.91 -5.83 6.20
N ARG A 38 -8.96 -5.00 6.27
CA ARG A 38 -9.80 -4.88 7.46
C ARG A 38 -10.67 -6.10 7.70
N LEU A 39 -11.30 -6.63 6.65
CA LEU A 39 -12.16 -7.82 6.74
C LEU A 39 -11.37 -9.11 7.03
N THR A 40 -10.11 -9.18 6.59
CA THR A 40 -9.20 -10.29 6.88
C THR A 40 -8.35 -10.07 8.14
N GLU A 41 -8.56 -8.95 8.85
CA GLU A 41 -7.86 -8.61 10.10
C GLU A 41 -6.33 -8.71 10.00
N SER A 42 -5.81 -8.34 8.83
CA SER A 42 -4.38 -8.36 8.56
C SER A 42 -3.69 -7.07 8.97
N GLY A 43 -4.43 -6.09 9.51
CA GLY A 43 -3.90 -4.76 9.84
C GLY A 43 -2.71 -4.79 10.81
N LEU A 44 -2.77 -5.63 11.85
CA LEU A 44 -1.71 -5.76 12.84
C LEU A 44 -0.68 -6.84 12.53
N SER A 45 -0.77 -7.52 11.37
CA SER A 45 0.22 -8.53 10.99
C SER A 45 1.58 -7.93 10.62
N MET A 46 1.66 -6.62 10.42
CA MET A 46 2.90 -5.88 10.11
C MET A 46 2.96 -4.60 10.95
N THR A 47 3.66 -4.62 12.08
CA THR A 47 3.68 -3.48 13.02
C THR A 47 4.95 -2.64 12.96
N ASN A 48 5.99 -3.13 12.31
CA ASN A 48 7.20 -2.36 12.08
C ASN A 48 6.98 -1.33 10.96
N TRP A 49 7.49 -0.12 11.16
CA TRP A 49 7.29 1.03 10.27
C TRP A 49 8.62 1.57 9.71
N HIS A 50 9.60 0.71 9.46
CA HIS A 50 10.84 1.18 8.86
C HIS A 50 10.57 1.61 7.41
N TRP A 51 10.78 2.90 7.14
CA TRP A 51 10.48 3.51 5.85
C TRP A 51 11.16 2.83 4.66
N LEU A 52 12.40 2.38 4.85
CA LEU A 52 13.22 1.75 3.79
C LEU A 52 13.43 0.25 4.01
N ASN A 53 13.64 -0.19 5.26
CA ASN A 53 13.99 -1.59 5.53
C ASN A 53 12.80 -2.55 5.38
N ASP A 54 11.57 -2.08 5.56
CA ASP A 54 10.35 -2.89 5.45
C ASP A 54 9.71 -2.80 4.04
N MET A 55 10.52 -2.55 3.00
CA MET A 55 10.08 -2.60 1.60
C MET A 55 10.14 -4.02 1.01
N SER A 56 10.72 -4.98 1.74
CA SER A 56 10.74 -6.39 1.37
C SER A 56 10.11 -7.22 2.49
N PRO A 57 9.32 -8.26 2.18
CA PRO A 57 8.94 -9.25 3.17
C PRO A 57 10.18 -10.00 3.71
N PRO A 58 10.07 -10.64 4.89
CA PRO A 58 11.13 -11.48 5.44
C PRO A 58 11.59 -12.54 4.42
N ARG A 59 12.90 -12.74 4.31
CA ARG A 59 13.50 -13.65 3.32
C ARG A 59 13.98 -14.97 3.89
N THR A 60 14.20 -15.04 5.21
CA THR A 60 14.70 -16.24 5.91
C THR A 60 13.62 -16.81 6.81
N ALA A 61 13.73 -18.11 7.13
CA ALA A 61 12.79 -18.79 8.02
C ALA A 61 12.82 -18.20 9.43
N GLU A 62 14.01 -17.84 9.92
CA GLU A 62 14.22 -17.23 11.23
C GLU A 62 13.53 -15.87 11.33
N ALA A 63 13.63 -15.04 10.29
CA ALA A 63 12.98 -13.73 10.26
C ALA A 63 11.45 -13.85 10.19
N TRP A 64 10.93 -14.85 9.48
CA TRP A 64 9.50 -15.16 9.50
C TRP A 64 9.02 -15.58 10.88
N GLN A 65 9.81 -16.40 11.59
CA GLN A 65 9.47 -16.81 12.94
C GLN A 65 9.51 -15.62 13.91
N GLU A 66 10.50 -14.73 13.81
CA GLU A 66 10.58 -13.54 14.66
C GLU A 66 9.35 -12.63 14.49
N GLU A 67 8.93 -12.38 13.25
CA GLU A 67 7.73 -11.58 12.98
C GLU A 67 6.46 -12.28 13.44
N PHE A 68 6.38 -13.61 13.32
CA PHE A 68 5.24 -14.36 13.83
C PHE A 68 5.17 -14.33 15.37
N GLU A 69 6.29 -14.54 16.07
CA GLU A 69 6.35 -14.38 17.54
C GLU A 69 6.02 -12.94 17.96
N ARG A 70 6.38 -11.93 17.16
CA ARG A 70 5.94 -10.55 17.37
C ARG A 70 4.43 -10.43 17.24
N TYR A 71 3.83 -11.03 16.21
CA TYR A 71 2.38 -11.02 15.99
C TYR A 71 1.61 -11.68 17.14
N LYS A 72 2.13 -12.78 17.70
CA LYS A 72 1.51 -13.48 18.86
C LYS A 72 1.33 -12.62 20.10
N ARG A 73 2.12 -11.55 20.26
CA ARG A 73 2.02 -10.62 21.39
C ARG A 73 0.82 -9.67 21.29
N PHE A 74 0.16 -9.60 20.14
CA PHE A 74 -1.00 -8.75 19.95
C PHE A 74 -2.29 -9.47 20.36
N PRO A 75 -3.26 -8.75 20.97
CA PRO A 75 -4.53 -9.33 21.40
C PRO A 75 -5.34 -9.94 20.24
N GLU A 76 -5.13 -9.48 19.00
CA GLU A 76 -5.77 -10.04 17.80
C GLU A 76 -5.37 -11.51 17.57
N TYR A 77 -4.12 -11.88 17.91
CA TYR A 77 -3.70 -13.28 17.90
C TYR A 77 -4.46 -14.09 18.95
N GLU A 78 -4.51 -13.62 20.20
CA GLU A 78 -5.15 -14.35 21.29
C GLU A 78 -6.67 -14.50 21.13
N GLN A 79 -7.34 -13.48 20.57
CA GLN A 79 -8.79 -13.43 20.47
C GLN A 79 -9.33 -14.09 19.20
N MET A 80 -8.59 -14.03 18.09
CA MET A 80 -9.13 -14.38 16.77
C MET A 80 -8.28 -15.42 16.03
N ASN A 81 -6.98 -15.50 16.32
CA ASN A 81 -6.02 -16.30 15.54
C ASN A 81 -5.15 -17.23 16.41
N ARG A 82 -5.67 -17.69 17.55
CA ARG A 82 -4.90 -18.34 18.63
C ARG A 82 -4.18 -19.63 18.22
N ASP A 83 -4.67 -20.28 17.17
CA ASP A 83 -4.12 -21.53 16.60
C ASP A 83 -3.55 -21.33 15.19
N MET A 84 -3.33 -20.09 14.77
CA MET A 84 -2.83 -19.76 13.43
C MET A 84 -1.44 -20.35 13.21
N THR A 85 -1.25 -20.98 12.06
CA THR A 85 0.03 -21.50 11.61
C THR A 85 0.90 -20.40 10.99
N LEU A 86 2.21 -20.63 10.90
CA LEU A 86 3.12 -19.69 10.23
C LEU A 86 2.72 -19.40 8.77
N ASP A 87 2.18 -20.39 8.06
CA ASP A 87 1.78 -20.21 6.66
C ASP A 87 0.47 -19.42 6.52
N GLU A 88 -0.44 -19.51 7.48
CA GLU A 88 -1.60 -18.62 7.56
C GLU A 88 -1.19 -17.19 7.92
N PHE A 89 -0.25 -17.04 8.85
CA PHE A 89 0.35 -15.74 9.18
C PHE A 89 0.97 -15.08 7.94
N LYS A 90 1.72 -15.83 7.11
CA LYS A 90 2.28 -15.31 5.86
C LYS A 90 1.20 -14.74 4.93
N LYS A 91 0.02 -15.37 4.83
CA LYS A 91 -1.08 -14.88 3.97
C LYS A 91 -1.57 -13.51 4.42
N ILE A 92 -1.86 -13.35 5.72
CA ILE A 92 -2.29 -12.06 6.27
C ILE A 92 -1.18 -11.01 6.16
N TYR A 93 0.07 -11.40 6.40
CA TYR A 93 1.24 -10.54 6.22
C TYR A 93 1.35 -10.02 4.78
N TYR A 94 1.22 -10.89 3.78
CA TYR A 94 1.28 -10.49 2.36
C TYR A 94 0.14 -9.55 1.97
N MET A 95 -1.05 -9.74 2.53
CA MET A 95 -2.17 -8.81 2.33
C MET A 95 -1.85 -7.41 2.86
N ALA A 96 -1.38 -7.33 4.11
CA ALA A 96 -0.96 -6.07 4.72
C ALA A 96 0.20 -5.42 3.97
N PHE A 97 1.18 -6.21 3.55
CA PHE A 97 2.33 -5.76 2.76
C PHE A 97 1.87 -5.21 1.40
N ALA A 98 1.02 -5.94 0.67
CA ALA A 98 0.48 -5.52 -0.62
C ALA A 98 -0.29 -4.20 -0.50
N HIS A 99 -1.13 -4.06 0.53
CA HIS A 99 -1.83 -2.80 0.82
C HIS A 99 -0.86 -1.64 1.06
N ARG A 100 0.18 -1.84 1.87
CA ARG A 100 1.20 -0.81 2.15
C ARG A 100 2.00 -0.44 0.91
N MET A 101 2.42 -1.42 0.11
CA MET A 101 3.13 -1.14 -1.15
C MET A 101 2.24 -0.43 -2.15
N TRP A 102 0.96 -0.80 -2.23
CA TRP A 102 0.00 -0.13 -3.10
C TRP A 102 -0.13 1.36 -2.77
N GLY A 103 -0.23 1.70 -1.47
CA GLY A 103 -0.24 3.08 -1.01
C GLY A 103 1.04 3.85 -1.40
N ARG A 104 2.22 3.25 -1.20
CA ARG A 104 3.52 3.84 -1.57
C ARG A 104 3.59 4.11 -3.08
N THR A 105 3.26 3.11 -3.90
CA THR A 105 3.27 3.23 -5.37
C THR A 105 2.27 4.29 -5.85
N THR A 106 1.08 4.35 -5.25
CA THR A 106 0.08 5.38 -5.57
C THR A 106 0.62 6.78 -5.27
N GLY A 107 1.27 6.96 -4.11
CA GLY A 107 1.91 8.22 -3.74
C GLY A 107 2.99 8.65 -4.73
N ILE A 108 3.82 7.72 -5.20
CA ILE A 108 4.88 7.97 -6.20
C ILE A 108 4.27 8.36 -7.56
N ILE A 109 3.29 7.60 -8.05
CA ILE A 109 2.63 7.82 -9.35
C ILE A 109 1.90 9.16 -9.38
N PHE A 110 1.35 9.62 -8.25
CA PHE A 110 0.80 10.95 -8.15
C PHE A 110 1.89 12.03 -8.03
N THR A 111 2.84 11.87 -7.12
CA THR A 111 3.77 12.96 -6.76
C THR A 111 4.78 13.26 -7.85
N LEU A 112 5.32 12.25 -8.56
CA LEU A 112 6.34 12.48 -9.59
C LEU A 112 5.83 13.35 -10.75
N PRO A 113 4.70 13.03 -11.40
CA PRO A 113 4.17 13.89 -12.46
C PRO A 113 3.69 15.24 -11.94
N ALA A 114 3.06 15.28 -10.75
CA ALA A 114 2.64 16.54 -10.14
C ALA A 114 3.82 17.50 -9.95
N PHE A 115 4.96 16.99 -9.46
CA PHE A 115 6.17 17.79 -9.29
C PHE A 115 6.77 18.25 -10.63
N ILE A 116 6.79 17.38 -11.64
CA ILE A 116 7.25 17.73 -12.99
C ILE A 116 6.37 18.82 -13.61
N PHE A 117 5.05 18.76 -13.44
CA PHE A 117 4.11 19.77 -13.93
C PHE A 117 4.20 21.06 -13.12
N TRP A 118 4.47 21.00 -11.83
CA TRP A 118 4.65 22.20 -11.00
C TRP A 118 5.93 22.98 -11.36
N ARG A 119 7.01 22.27 -11.72
CA ARG A 119 8.30 22.89 -12.07
C ARG A 119 8.37 23.43 -13.49
N ARG A 120 7.36 23.19 -14.32
CA ARG A 120 7.29 23.65 -15.72
C ARG A 120 6.28 24.77 -15.86
#